data_AF-A0A0N1J364-F1
#
_entry.id   AF-A0A0N1J364-F1
#
_cell.length_a   1.000
_cell.length_b   1.000
_cell.length_c   1.000
_cell.angle_alpha   90.00
_cell.angle_beta   90.00
_cell.angle_gamma   90.00
#
_symmetry.space_group_name_H-M   'P 1'
#
loop_
_entity.id
_entity.type
_entity.pdbx_description
1 polymer ?
#
loop_
_entity_poly.entity_id
_entity_poly.type
_entity_poly.pdbx_seq_one_letter_code
_entity_poly.pdbx_strand_id
1 'polypeptide(L)'
;MAHQAERLPWQALASVFDLKPTNPCQHDAPNLHPRDEPETGQKLSQFLDAFFKAANLDAQREREKYPERYDPLDAGIFLRSMTGEEQQDEGVRRQYDRPSKKQVILADELVDKITPTVRRWYPKNKDGSISVKFEQGPQCPHINDSDKCECVLPFKERQLAAFQREYYPNDCWEFYQYNGEAYRNLEFVKTLILLGEMDPVLQVCSSDECHLARWWEAGPCYCEGMNLGWNVICDYAIKMYLTLNILYYFPETWQANDGSSIDDYRSLASYQMAIRLCTISEGCQIATYPHRDIFGIQDKQFSSHARPFDMSRWKQFLKLDDYTVSRMREMNPEWDIGPEFTKPSAYKLRFYPYGLMTYDEFLNFEKPVSYQPHSNDVSHVRWMLGQKGLPAELTDIILSRADYISGRSLPVDGKPFHPGNKVELDRYLEECWQLIVRCLMLGHELEDEDVDFEKRIRRLLKVCIQEIFRCDCEGAVELFYNFDGQF
;
A
#
# COMPACT_ATOMS: atom_id res chain seq x y z
N MET A 1 22.33 -4.29 3.44
CA MET A 1 22.35 -4.10 4.90
C MET A 1 20.93 -3.76 5.29
N ALA A 2 20.49 -4.10 6.50
CA ALA A 2 19.19 -3.65 6.96
C ALA A 2 19.13 -2.12 6.98
N HIS A 3 17.99 -1.56 6.59
CA HIS A 3 17.75 -0.13 6.56
C HIS A 3 17.71 0.43 8.00
N GLN A 4 18.27 1.61 8.24
CA GLN A 4 18.38 2.23 9.57
C GLN A 4 19.09 1.33 10.62
N ALA A 5 20.05 0.49 10.22
CA ALA A 5 20.71 -0.48 11.12
C ALA A 5 21.42 0.14 12.34
N GLU A 6 21.82 1.42 12.24
CA GLU A 6 22.44 2.15 13.35
C GLU A 6 21.41 2.71 14.36
N ARG A 7 20.14 2.84 13.94
CA ARG A 7 19.06 3.45 14.73
C ARG A 7 18.08 2.43 15.29
N LEU A 8 17.95 1.26 14.65
CA LEU A 8 16.98 0.22 15.00
C LEU A 8 17.69 -1.05 15.49
N PRO A 9 17.25 -1.68 16.59
CA PRO A 9 17.89 -2.87 17.14
C PRO A 9 17.45 -4.14 16.39
N TRP A 10 17.75 -4.22 15.10
CA TRP A 10 17.28 -5.32 14.24
C TRP A 10 17.81 -6.68 14.66
N GLN A 11 19.06 -6.80 15.11
CA GLN A 11 19.58 -8.07 15.62
C GLN A 11 18.77 -8.57 16.82
N ALA A 12 18.33 -7.66 17.70
CA ALA A 12 17.50 -8.01 18.83
C ALA A 12 16.12 -8.50 18.37
N LEU A 13 15.51 -7.82 17.40
CA LEU A 13 14.25 -8.25 16.78
C LEU A 13 14.39 -9.59 16.07
N ALA A 14 15.42 -9.78 15.23
CA ALA A 14 15.65 -11.02 14.50
C ALA A 14 15.88 -12.20 15.44
N SER A 15 16.54 -11.99 16.59
CA SER A 15 16.75 -13.03 17.61
C SER A 15 15.48 -13.57 18.26
N VAL A 16 14.34 -12.88 18.08
CA VAL A 16 13.01 -13.36 18.51
C VAL A 16 12.52 -14.47 17.61
N PHE A 17 13.11 -14.67 16.43
CA PHE A 17 12.67 -15.69 15.49
C PHE A 17 13.68 -16.84 15.39
N ASP A 18 13.14 -18.02 15.07
CA ASP A 18 13.89 -19.19 14.64
C ASP A 18 13.44 -19.59 13.23
N LEU A 19 14.40 -19.78 12.34
CA LEU A 19 14.15 -20.45 11.06
C LEU A 19 13.98 -21.95 11.32
N LYS A 20 12.77 -22.47 11.09
CA LYS A 20 12.50 -23.91 11.23
C LYS A 20 12.06 -24.49 9.88
N PRO A 21 12.53 -25.71 9.53
CA PRO A 21 12.18 -26.35 8.26
C PRO A 21 10.76 -26.92 8.26
N THR A 22 10.20 -27.21 9.43
CA THR A 22 8.88 -27.83 9.59
C THR A 22 8.24 -27.35 10.88
N ASN A 23 6.95 -27.06 10.82
CA ASN A 23 6.11 -26.84 11.99
C ASN A 23 4.83 -27.67 11.84
N PRO A 24 4.42 -28.42 12.89
CA PRO A 24 3.12 -29.10 12.91
C PRO A 24 1.94 -28.19 12.51
N CYS A 25 2.07 -26.89 12.77
CA CYS A 25 1.01 -25.92 12.54
C CYS A 25 0.94 -25.40 11.08
N GLN A 26 2.10 -25.19 10.42
CA GLN A 26 2.16 -24.66 9.05
C GLN A 26 2.15 -25.78 8.00
N HIS A 27 1.63 -26.96 8.36
CA HIS A 27 1.58 -28.12 7.49
C HIS A 27 2.97 -28.49 6.94
N ASP A 28 4.00 -28.39 7.79
CA ASP A 28 5.41 -28.62 7.46
C ASP A 28 6.05 -27.58 6.51
N ALA A 29 5.48 -26.38 6.38
CA ALA A 29 6.13 -25.29 5.63
C ALA A 29 7.36 -24.73 6.37
N PRO A 30 8.46 -24.39 5.66
CA PRO A 30 9.58 -23.66 6.22
C PRO A 30 9.21 -22.20 6.45
N ASN A 31 9.51 -21.67 7.65
CA ASN A 31 9.25 -20.27 7.98
C ASN A 31 10.08 -19.78 9.19
N LEU A 32 10.01 -18.46 9.43
CA LEU A 32 10.44 -17.85 10.68
C LEU A 32 9.34 -18.00 11.74
N HIS A 33 9.68 -18.60 12.87
CA HIS A 33 8.77 -18.82 13.98
C HIS A 33 9.19 -18.02 15.20
N PRO A 34 8.25 -17.40 15.92
CA PRO A 34 8.55 -16.73 17.18
C PRO A 34 9.11 -17.71 18.21
N ARG A 35 10.13 -17.27 18.96
CA ARG A 35 10.65 -17.98 20.11
C ARG A 35 9.77 -17.72 21.32
N ASP A 36 9.38 -18.79 21.99
CA ASP A 36 8.68 -18.73 23.28
C ASP A 36 9.69 -18.61 24.42
N GLU A 37 10.35 -17.45 24.49
CA GLU A 37 11.33 -17.10 25.52
C GLU A 37 10.79 -15.94 26.39
N PRO A 38 11.08 -15.90 27.71
CA PRO A 38 10.64 -14.81 28.59
C PRO A 38 11.07 -13.40 28.11
N GLU A 39 12.19 -13.31 27.40
CA GLU A 39 12.75 -12.05 26.90
C GLU A 39 12.13 -11.58 25.58
N THR A 40 11.36 -12.44 24.88
CA THR A 40 10.78 -12.14 23.57
C THR A 40 9.92 -10.86 23.60
N GLY A 41 9.02 -10.76 24.58
CA GLY A 41 8.17 -9.57 24.75
C GLY A 41 8.97 -8.30 25.01
N GLN A 42 10.05 -8.39 25.79
CA GLN A 42 10.91 -7.25 26.09
C GLN A 42 11.67 -6.77 24.85
N LYS A 43 12.29 -7.69 24.09
CA LYS A 43 13.03 -7.37 22.86
C LYS A 43 12.13 -6.71 21.83
N LEU A 44 10.90 -7.20 21.70
CA LEU A 44 9.93 -6.61 20.79
C LEU A 44 9.48 -5.21 21.24
N SER A 45 9.18 -5.02 22.53
CA SER A 45 8.82 -3.70 23.07
C SER A 45 9.94 -2.69 22.85
N GLN A 46 11.19 -3.09 23.14
CA GLN A 46 12.37 -2.25 22.90
C GLN A 46 12.52 -1.89 21.42
N PHE A 47 12.28 -2.83 20.51
CA PHE A 47 12.29 -2.55 19.08
C PHE A 47 11.18 -1.56 18.69
N LEU A 48 9.95 -1.75 19.17
CA LEU A 48 8.83 -0.85 18.88
C LEU A 48 9.11 0.58 19.38
N ASP A 49 9.68 0.73 20.57
CA ASP A 49 10.05 2.03 21.12
C ASP A 49 11.14 2.71 20.29
N ALA A 50 12.18 1.96 19.89
CA ALA A 50 13.23 2.48 19.03
C ALA A 50 12.70 2.85 17.63
N PHE A 51 11.84 2.00 17.06
CA PHE A 51 11.18 2.23 15.78
C PHE A 51 10.37 3.52 15.80
N PHE A 52 9.49 3.65 16.79
CA PHE A 52 8.59 4.79 16.89
C PHE A 52 9.37 6.08 17.16
N LYS A 53 10.35 6.05 18.08
CA LYS A 53 11.24 7.19 18.33
C LYS A 53 11.98 7.64 17.07
N ALA A 54 12.51 6.69 16.29
CA ALA A 54 13.21 7.00 15.05
C ALA A 54 12.27 7.61 14.00
N ALA A 55 11.12 6.98 13.79
CA ALA A 55 10.14 7.42 12.80
C ALA A 55 9.52 8.77 13.16
N ASN A 56 9.26 9.04 14.45
CA ASN A 56 8.80 10.35 14.92
C ASN A 56 9.82 11.46 14.70
N LEU A 57 11.09 11.21 15.00
CA LEU A 57 12.14 12.19 14.77
C LEU A 57 12.23 12.55 13.28
N ASP A 58 12.10 11.56 12.41
CA ASP A 58 12.10 11.79 10.96
C ASP A 58 10.81 12.47 10.50
N ALA A 59 9.64 12.17 11.10
CA ALA A 59 8.38 12.85 10.80
C ALA A 59 8.42 14.33 11.17
N GLN A 60 9.02 14.69 12.31
CA GLN A 60 9.24 16.08 12.71
C GLN A 60 10.17 16.80 11.73
N ARG A 61 11.29 16.19 11.33
CA ARG A 61 12.19 16.76 10.32
C ARG A 61 11.54 16.87 8.94
N GLU A 62 10.70 15.92 8.57
CA GLU A 62 9.95 15.98 7.32
C GLU A 62 8.95 17.15 7.37
N ARG A 63 8.29 17.35 8.52
CA ARG A 63 7.35 18.44 8.75
C ARG A 63 7.99 19.82 8.67
N GLU A 64 9.24 19.97 9.10
CA GLU A 64 10.02 21.21 9.01
C GLU A 64 10.24 21.71 7.57
N LYS A 65 10.07 20.84 6.56
CA LYS A 65 10.15 21.24 5.14
C LYS A 65 8.95 22.06 4.68
N TYR A 66 7.86 22.05 5.44
CA TYR A 66 6.59 22.68 5.10
C TYR A 66 6.29 23.86 6.04
N PRO A 67 5.48 24.84 5.60
CA PRO A 67 5.07 25.95 6.46
C PRO A 67 4.51 25.49 7.81
N GLU A 68 4.95 26.12 8.91
CA GLU A 68 4.42 25.82 10.25
C GLU A 68 2.92 26.17 10.35
N ARG A 69 2.49 27.21 9.64
CA ARG A 69 1.09 27.63 9.52
C ARG A 69 0.73 27.91 8.08
N TYR A 70 -0.49 27.55 7.72
CA TYR A 70 -1.11 27.87 6.44
C TYR A 70 -2.07 29.05 6.65
N ASP A 71 -1.51 30.26 6.63
CA ASP A 71 -2.33 31.46 6.53
C ASP A 71 -2.91 31.54 5.11
N PRO A 72 -4.16 31.98 4.92
CA PRO A 72 -4.62 32.35 3.60
C PRO A 72 -3.69 33.44 3.08
N LEU A 73 -3.22 33.26 1.85
CA LEU A 73 -2.46 34.27 1.13
C LEU A 73 -3.28 35.56 1.08
N ASP A 74 -3.10 36.46 2.05
CA ASP A 74 -3.56 37.83 1.95
C ASP A 74 -2.63 38.51 0.93
N ALA A 75 -3.15 38.76 -0.27
CA ALA A 75 -2.49 39.57 -1.29
C ALA A 75 -2.06 40.95 -0.75
N GLY A 76 -2.66 41.41 0.36
CA GLY A 76 -2.27 42.60 1.10
C GLY A 76 -0.94 42.51 1.85
N ILE A 77 -0.45 41.31 2.20
CA ILE A 77 0.85 41.14 2.88
C ILE A 77 2.01 41.22 1.88
N PHE A 78 1.86 40.64 0.68
CA PHE A 78 2.87 40.74 -0.38
C PHE A 78 3.10 42.20 -0.79
N LEU A 79 2.01 42.98 -0.92
CA LEU A 79 2.07 44.41 -1.20
C LEU A 79 2.67 45.22 -0.04
N ARG A 80 2.37 44.87 1.22
CA ARG A 80 2.92 45.57 2.40
C ARG A 80 4.40 45.29 2.64
N SER A 81 4.91 44.12 2.25
CA SER A 81 6.36 43.84 2.29
C SER A 81 7.18 44.71 1.32
N MET A 82 6.54 45.22 0.24
CA MET A 82 7.18 46.16 -0.68
C MET A 82 7.12 47.62 -0.23
N THR A 83 6.26 47.96 0.74
CA THR A 83 6.07 49.35 1.21
C THR A 83 6.81 49.67 2.52
N GLY A 84 7.42 48.69 3.19
CA GLY A 84 8.34 48.91 4.32
C GLY A 84 7.66 49.38 5.61
N GLU A 85 6.40 49.03 5.85
CA GLU A 85 5.71 49.35 7.10
C GLU A 85 5.86 48.19 8.11
N GLU A 86 6.83 48.31 9.01
CA GLU A 86 6.95 47.46 10.20
C GLU A 86 6.12 48.07 11.35
N GLN A 87 5.25 47.27 11.98
CA GLN A 87 4.72 47.59 13.30
C GLN A 87 5.02 46.44 14.28
N GLN A 88 5.65 46.84 15.38
CA GLN A 88 5.70 46.12 16.64
C GLN A 88 4.31 46.15 17.27
N ASP A 89 3.74 44.99 17.61
CA ASP A 89 2.73 44.93 18.66
C ASP A 89 2.72 43.56 19.35
N GLU A 90 2.94 43.59 20.66
CA GLU A 90 2.85 42.48 21.59
C GLU A 90 1.37 42.27 21.99
N GLY A 91 0.95 41.00 22.14
CA GLY A 91 -0.15 40.69 23.08
C GLY A 91 -1.58 40.61 22.57
N VAL A 92 -1.84 40.37 21.28
CA VAL A 92 -3.16 39.96 20.78
C VAL A 92 -3.07 38.52 20.26
N ARG A 93 -3.90 37.61 20.78
CA ARG A 93 -4.19 36.30 20.16
C ARG A 93 -4.62 36.61 18.72
N ARG A 94 -3.70 36.50 17.76
CA ARG A 94 -4.00 36.67 16.34
C ARG A 94 -4.96 35.55 15.98
N GLN A 95 -6.23 35.92 15.81
CA GLN A 95 -7.21 35.08 15.17
C GLN A 95 -6.74 34.94 13.72
N TYR A 96 -6.14 33.80 13.39
CA TYR A 96 -5.65 33.50 12.05
C TYR A 96 -6.82 33.52 11.06
N ASP A 97 -6.62 34.16 9.91
CA ASP A 97 -7.61 34.11 8.85
C ASP A 97 -7.71 32.67 8.32
N ARG A 98 -8.93 32.22 8.04
CA ARG A 98 -9.22 30.84 7.66
C ARG A 98 -8.95 30.64 6.16
N PRO A 99 -8.34 29.51 5.74
CA PRO A 99 -8.25 29.17 4.33
C PRO A 99 -9.65 29.18 3.68
N SER A 100 -9.78 29.85 2.53
CA SER A 100 -11.07 29.91 1.83
C SER A 100 -11.48 28.52 1.38
N LYS A 101 -12.73 28.13 1.61
CA LYS A 101 -13.29 26.86 1.07
C LYS A 101 -13.11 26.70 -0.43
N LYS A 102 -13.05 27.82 -1.16
CA LYS A 102 -12.83 27.86 -2.63
C LYS A 102 -11.36 27.93 -3.03
N GLN A 103 -10.42 27.94 -2.08
CA GLN A 103 -8.98 27.91 -2.35
C GLN A 103 -8.64 26.63 -3.08
N VAL A 104 -7.96 26.76 -4.22
CA VAL A 104 -7.46 25.63 -5.01
C VAL A 104 -6.19 25.12 -4.35
N ILE A 105 -6.20 23.89 -3.85
CA ILE A 105 -5.03 23.25 -3.20
C ILE A 105 -4.33 22.26 -4.13
N LEU A 106 -5.01 21.81 -5.19
CA LEU A 106 -4.39 21.09 -6.30
C LEU A 106 -4.11 22.05 -7.45
N ALA A 107 -2.94 22.69 -7.47
CA ALA A 107 -2.49 23.54 -8.58
C ALA A 107 -2.24 22.73 -9.86
N ASP A 108 -2.21 23.39 -11.03
CA ASP A 108 -2.07 22.71 -12.33
C ASP A 108 -0.79 21.87 -12.42
N GLU A 109 0.34 22.42 -11.95
CA GLU A 109 1.64 21.71 -11.91
C GLU A 109 1.58 20.44 -11.06
N LEU A 110 0.90 20.50 -9.92
CA LEU A 110 0.70 19.34 -9.05
C LEU A 110 -0.22 18.31 -9.69
N VAL A 111 -1.28 18.75 -10.36
CA VAL A 111 -2.18 17.86 -11.12
C VAL A 111 -1.38 17.08 -12.17
N ASP A 112 -0.50 17.76 -12.92
CA ASP A 112 0.35 17.10 -13.90
C ASP A 112 1.29 16.08 -13.26
N LYS A 113 1.86 16.40 -12.09
CA LYS A 113 2.73 15.51 -11.34
C LYS A 113 2.02 14.23 -10.86
N ILE A 114 0.79 14.33 -10.36
CA ILE A 114 0.04 13.17 -9.83
C ILE A 114 -0.65 12.36 -10.94
N THR A 115 -0.82 12.93 -12.13
CA THR A 115 -1.55 12.34 -13.26
C THR A 115 -1.16 10.89 -13.58
N PRO A 116 0.13 10.52 -13.64
CA PRO A 116 0.52 9.14 -13.93
C PRO A 116 -0.03 8.14 -12.91
N THR A 117 -0.05 8.51 -11.63
CA THR A 117 -0.59 7.68 -10.54
C THR A 117 -2.12 7.65 -10.57
N VAL A 118 -2.76 8.81 -10.80
CA VAL A 118 -4.23 8.90 -10.94
C VAL A 118 -4.73 8.00 -12.07
N ARG A 119 -4.00 7.96 -13.19
CA ARG A 119 -4.32 7.10 -14.35
C ARG A 119 -4.45 5.62 -13.99
N ARG A 120 -3.74 5.15 -12.96
CA ARG A 120 -3.72 3.74 -12.55
C ARG A 120 -4.98 3.31 -11.81
N TRP A 121 -5.54 4.18 -10.97
CA TRP A 121 -6.75 3.89 -10.18
C TRP A 121 -8.03 4.51 -10.76
N TYR A 122 -7.92 5.44 -11.71
CA TYR A 122 -9.10 6.03 -12.34
C TYR A 122 -9.97 4.95 -13.02
N PRO A 123 -11.31 5.00 -12.90
CA PRO A 123 -12.20 4.00 -13.48
C PRO A 123 -11.94 3.76 -14.97
N LYS A 124 -11.73 2.48 -15.31
CA LYS A 124 -11.58 2.01 -16.70
C LYS A 124 -12.94 1.65 -17.31
N ASN A 125 -13.02 1.70 -18.63
CA ASN A 125 -14.18 1.23 -19.39
C ASN A 125 -14.35 -0.30 -19.22
N LYS A 126 -15.49 -0.86 -19.66
CA LYS A 126 -15.78 -2.30 -19.55
C LYS A 126 -14.77 -3.19 -20.28
N ASP A 127 -14.15 -2.68 -21.33
CA ASP A 127 -13.10 -3.35 -22.10
C ASP A 127 -11.70 -3.20 -21.48
N GLY A 128 -11.59 -2.53 -20.31
CA GLY A 128 -10.32 -2.25 -19.63
C GLY A 128 -9.57 -1.06 -20.20
N SER A 129 -10.07 -0.40 -21.25
CA SER A 129 -9.46 0.82 -21.79
C SER A 129 -9.64 1.99 -20.83
N ILE A 130 -8.73 2.96 -20.93
CA ILE A 130 -8.83 4.20 -20.17
C ILE A 130 -10.00 5.02 -20.71
N SER A 131 -10.73 5.69 -19.81
CA SER A 131 -11.82 6.55 -20.23
C SER A 131 -11.34 7.62 -21.21
N VAL A 132 -12.07 7.86 -22.30
CA VAL A 132 -11.83 8.95 -23.25
C VAL A 132 -11.73 10.31 -22.53
N LYS A 133 -12.42 10.45 -21.40
CA LYS A 133 -12.35 11.62 -20.52
C LYS A 133 -10.95 11.88 -19.97
N PHE A 134 -10.21 10.82 -19.68
CA PHE A 134 -8.84 10.91 -19.18
C PHE A 134 -7.85 11.24 -20.30
N GLU A 135 -8.11 10.77 -21.52
CA GLU A 135 -7.29 11.12 -22.69
C GLU A 135 -7.36 12.62 -23.03
N GLN A 136 -8.46 13.29 -22.66
CA GLN A 136 -8.61 14.75 -22.79
C GLN A 136 -7.80 15.54 -21.77
N GLY A 137 -7.15 14.87 -20.82
CA GLY A 137 -6.36 15.47 -19.75
C GLY A 137 -7.12 15.54 -18.41
N PRO A 138 -6.39 15.47 -17.27
CA PRO A 138 -7.02 15.54 -15.95
C PRO A 138 -7.49 16.95 -15.60
N GLN A 139 -6.82 17.97 -16.11
CA GLN A 139 -7.16 19.37 -15.88
C GLN A 139 -8.52 19.72 -16.50
N CYS A 140 -9.44 20.22 -15.67
CA CYS A 140 -10.73 20.70 -16.14
C CYS A 140 -10.59 22.12 -16.71
N PRO A 141 -10.97 22.36 -17.99
CA PRO A 141 -10.99 23.71 -18.57
C PRO A 141 -12.19 24.55 -18.07
N HIS A 142 -13.15 23.94 -17.37
CA HIS A 142 -14.33 24.61 -16.84
C HIS A 142 -14.05 25.17 -15.44
N ILE A 143 -13.90 26.49 -15.34
CA ILE A 143 -13.66 27.22 -14.09
C ILE A 143 -14.99 27.61 -13.40
N ASN A 144 -16.10 27.52 -14.11
CA ASN A 144 -17.42 27.80 -13.53
C ASN A 144 -17.78 26.71 -12.52
N ASP A 145 -18.32 27.11 -11.36
CA ASP A 145 -18.83 26.26 -10.26
C ASP A 145 -19.98 25.30 -10.69
N SER A 146 -20.24 25.08 -11.98
CA SER A 146 -21.25 24.12 -12.40
C SER A 146 -20.78 22.70 -12.08
N ASP A 147 -21.47 22.06 -11.13
CA ASP A 147 -21.25 20.68 -10.66
C ASP A 147 -21.35 19.58 -11.74
N LYS A 148 -21.61 19.95 -12.99
CA LYS A 148 -21.98 19.03 -14.07
C LYS A 148 -20.85 18.75 -15.07
N CYS A 149 -19.64 19.28 -14.86
CA CYS A 149 -18.55 18.92 -15.78
C CYS A 149 -18.12 17.47 -15.54
N GLU A 150 -18.10 16.67 -16.61
CA GLU A 150 -17.72 15.26 -16.53
C GLU A 150 -16.20 15.04 -16.62
N CYS A 151 -15.40 16.05 -16.26
CA CYS A 151 -13.94 16.00 -16.30
C CYS A 151 -13.36 15.06 -15.24
N VAL A 152 -12.13 14.58 -15.47
CA VAL A 152 -11.42 13.67 -14.54
C VAL A 152 -11.09 14.33 -13.21
N LEU A 153 -10.77 15.62 -13.20
CA LEU A 153 -10.60 16.40 -11.98
C LEU A 153 -11.26 17.77 -12.15
N PRO A 154 -12.59 17.87 -11.87
CA PRO A 154 -13.31 19.13 -11.90
C PRO A 154 -12.66 20.20 -11.03
N PHE A 155 -12.84 21.49 -11.38
CA PHE A 155 -12.26 22.60 -10.62
C PHE A 155 -12.66 22.57 -9.14
N LYS A 156 -13.94 22.26 -8.83
CA LYS A 156 -14.42 22.10 -7.46
C LYS A 156 -13.69 21.01 -6.67
N GLU A 157 -13.28 19.93 -7.33
CA GLU A 157 -12.61 18.79 -6.70
C GLU A 157 -11.12 19.06 -6.41
N ARG A 158 -10.62 20.22 -6.86
CA ARG A 158 -9.27 20.72 -6.57
C ARG A 158 -9.24 21.69 -5.39
N GLN A 159 -10.41 22.08 -4.90
CA GLN A 159 -10.55 23.07 -3.83
C GLN A 159 -10.48 22.42 -2.46
N LEU A 160 -10.05 23.19 -1.47
CA LEU A 160 -9.96 22.77 -0.08
C LEU A 160 -11.25 22.10 0.43
N ALA A 161 -12.41 22.67 0.12
CA ALA A 161 -13.70 22.13 0.55
C ALA A 161 -13.96 20.68 0.10
N ALA A 162 -13.42 20.28 -1.06
CA ALA A 162 -13.60 18.92 -1.57
C ALA A 162 -12.91 17.86 -0.70
N PHE A 163 -11.84 18.25 0.00
CA PHE A 163 -11.07 17.43 0.92
C PHE A 163 -11.58 17.49 2.36
N GLN A 164 -12.49 18.42 2.66
CA GLN A 164 -13.16 18.58 3.95
C GLN A 164 -14.49 17.83 4.03
N ARG A 165 -14.80 16.96 3.06
CA ARG A 165 -16.04 16.18 3.09
C ARG A 165 -15.99 15.12 4.19
N GLU A 166 -17.07 15.01 4.95
CA GLU A 166 -17.20 14.04 6.03
C GLU A 166 -17.29 12.59 5.53
N TYR A 167 -16.80 11.67 6.36
CA TYR A 167 -17.15 10.26 6.28
C TYR A 167 -18.48 10.02 6.98
N TYR A 168 -19.43 9.38 6.28
CA TYR A 168 -20.70 8.96 6.82
C TYR A 168 -20.74 7.44 7.03
N PRO A 169 -20.96 6.95 8.27
CA PRO A 169 -21.31 5.56 8.51
C PRO A 169 -22.54 5.17 7.71
N ASN A 170 -22.55 3.95 7.18
CA ASN A 170 -23.60 3.45 6.30
C ASN A 170 -23.79 1.94 6.47
N ASP A 171 -24.90 1.46 5.92
CA ASP A 171 -25.18 0.04 5.81
C ASP A 171 -24.47 -0.57 4.59
N CYS A 172 -24.41 -1.91 4.56
CA CYS A 172 -23.80 -2.64 3.45
C CYS A 172 -24.46 -2.21 2.12
N TRP A 173 -23.64 -2.05 1.05
CA TRP A 173 -24.01 -1.61 -0.30
C TRP A 173 -24.31 -0.12 -0.50
N GLU A 174 -24.34 0.71 0.55
CA GLU A 174 -24.68 2.14 0.44
C GLU A 174 -23.45 3.07 0.39
N PHE A 175 -22.24 2.52 0.51
CA PHE A 175 -21.00 3.30 0.63
C PHE A 175 -20.84 4.39 -0.43
N TYR A 176 -20.91 4.00 -1.70
CA TYR A 176 -20.66 4.94 -2.80
C TYR A 176 -21.77 5.98 -2.95
N GLN A 177 -22.97 5.71 -2.43
CA GLN A 177 -24.06 6.68 -2.42
C GLN A 177 -23.80 7.80 -1.42
N TYR A 178 -23.32 7.47 -0.22
CA TYR A 178 -23.08 8.47 0.83
C TYR A 178 -21.69 9.08 0.80
N ASN A 179 -20.69 8.31 0.40
CA ASN A 179 -19.28 8.66 0.54
C ASN A 179 -18.54 8.78 -0.80
N GLY A 180 -19.21 8.58 -1.94
CA GLY A 180 -18.54 8.49 -3.25
C GLY A 180 -17.66 9.69 -3.59
N GLU A 181 -18.14 10.91 -3.35
CA GLU A 181 -17.34 12.14 -3.57
C GLU A 181 -16.18 12.24 -2.58
N ALA A 182 -16.44 12.09 -1.27
CA ALA A 182 -15.42 12.16 -0.23
C ALA A 182 -14.32 11.11 -0.42
N TYR A 183 -14.71 9.87 -0.77
CA TYR A 183 -13.80 8.77 -1.05
C TYR A 183 -12.93 9.04 -2.29
N ARG A 184 -13.49 9.68 -3.34
CA ARG A 184 -12.70 10.11 -4.49
C ARG A 184 -11.60 11.10 -4.09
N ASN A 185 -11.91 12.07 -3.22
CA ASN A 185 -10.88 12.99 -2.69
C ASN A 185 -9.88 12.30 -1.77
N LEU A 186 -10.30 11.28 -1.02
CA LEU A 186 -9.38 10.45 -0.26
C LEU A 186 -8.37 9.71 -1.17
N GLU A 187 -8.77 9.24 -2.35
CA GLU A 187 -7.82 8.66 -3.33
C GLU A 187 -6.77 9.68 -3.80
N PHE A 188 -7.13 10.97 -3.91
CA PHE A 188 -6.14 12.03 -4.14
C PHE A 188 -5.23 12.22 -2.93
N VAL A 189 -5.75 12.26 -1.70
CA VAL A 189 -4.93 12.33 -0.47
C VAL A 189 -3.92 11.18 -0.40
N LYS A 190 -4.37 9.95 -0.65
CA LYS A 190 -3.51 8.76 -0.71
C LYS A 190 -2.43 8.87 -1.78
N THR A 191 -2.78 9.40 -2.95
CA THR A 191 -1.83 9.65 -4.05
C THR A 191 -0.78 10.70 -3.65
N LEU A 192 -1.19 11.76 -2.97
CA LEU A 192 -0.29 12.81 -2.47
C LEU A 192 0.69 12.26 -1.42
N ILE A 193 0.19 11.48 -0.44
CA ILE A 193 1.04 10.80 0.56
C ILE A 193 2.06 9.89 -0.12
N LEU A 194 1.61 9.09 -1.10
CA LEU A 194 2.46 8.18 -1.86
C LEU A 194 3.62 8.92 -2.52
N LEU A 195 3.33 10.06 -3.15
CA LEU A 195 4.31 10.86 -3.91
C LEU A 195 5.11 11.83 -3.05
N GLY A 196 4.76 12.01 -1.77
CA GLY A 196 5.42 12.97 -0.87
C GLY A 196 4.96 14.41 -1.06
N GLU A 197 3.85 14.62 -1.77
CA GLU A 197 3.22 15.92 -1.99
C GLU A 197 2.36 16.29 -0.79
N MET A 198 2.97 16.51 0.37
CA MET A 198 2.24 16.68 1.63
C MET A 198 1.66 18.08 1.82
N ASP A 199 2.12 19.10 1.08
CA ASP A 199 1.67 20.48 1.27
C ASP A 199 0.13 20.66 1.17
N PRO A 200 -0.57 20.13 0.15
CA PRO A 200 -2.03 20.22 0.11
C PRO A 200 -2.70 19.42 1.23
N VAL A 201 -2.10 18.31 1.68
CA VAL A 201 -2.64 17.50 2.79
C VAL A 201 -2.57 18.28 4.10
N LEU A 202 -1.44 18.94 4.36
CA LEU A 202 -1.25 19.79 5.53
C LEU A 202 -2.15 21.03 5.51
N GLN A 203 -2.41 21.61 4.32
CA GLN A 203 -3.42 22.67 4.14
C GLN A 203 -4.84 22.21 4.52
N VAL A 204 -5.17 20.93 4.29
CA VAL A 204 -6.46 20.36 4.74
C VAL A 204 -6.48 20.25 6.26
N CYS A 205 -5.40 19.78 6.87
CA CYS A 205 -5.27 19.63 8.33
C CYS A 205 -5.32 20.97 9.07
N SER A 206 -4.85 22.07 8.48
CA SER A 206 -4.87 23.39 9.13
C SER A 206 -6.27 24.03 9.23
N SER A 207 -7.32 23.33 8.80
CA SER A 207 -8.71 23.79 8.90
C SER A 207 -9.45 23.08 10.02
N ASP A 208 -10.30 23.81 10.75
CA ASP A 208 -11.20 23.25 11.78
C ASP A 208 -12.21 22.21 11.22
N GLU A 209 -12.36 22.12 9.90
CA GLU A 209 -13.23 21.15 9.20
C GLU A 209 -12.41 20.05 8.52
N CYS A 210 -11.38 19.52 9.21
CA CYS A 210 -10.62 18.37 8.74
C CYS A 210 -11.21 17.06 9.27
N HIS A 211 -11.60 16.15 8.36
CA HIS A 211 -12.15 14.84 8.72
C HIS A 211 -11.25 13.67 8.33
N LEU A 212 -10.00 13.93 7.96
CA LEU A 212 -9.05 12.88 7.55
C LEU A 212 -8.79 11.86 8.66
N ALA A 213 -8.87 12.24 9.94
CA ALA A 213 -8.73 11.31 11.06
C ALA A 213 -9.78 10.18 11.04
N ARG A 214 -11.01 10.49 10.61
CA ARG A 214 -12.10 9.51 10.45
C ARG A 214 -11.88 8.54 9.30
N TRP A 215 -11.05 8.93 8.33
CA TRP A 215 -10.67 8.10 7.19
C TRP A 215 -9.46 7.21 7.45
N TRP A 216 -8.92 7.18 8.68
CA TRP A 216 -7.77 6.33 9.04
C TRP A 216 -8.04 4.86 8.74
N GLU A 217 -9.02 4.25 9.41
CA GLU A 217 -9.48 2.87 9.19
C GLU A 217 -10.92 2.94 8.67
N ALA A 218 -11.09 2.91 7.33
CA ALA A 218 -12.39 2.96 6.67
C ALA A 218 -12.61 1.71 5.82
N GLY A 219 -13.86 1.27 5.73
CA GLY A 219 -14.32 0.17 4.89
C GLY A 219 -15.66 0.53 4.23
N PRO A 220 -16.12 -0.26 3.26
CA PRO A 220 -17.39 0.02 2.59
C PRO A 220 -18.60 -0.20 3.51
N CYS A 221 -18.45 -1.00 4.58
CA CYS A 221 -19.45 -1.22 5.62
C CYS A 221 -18.83 -2.03 6.77
N TYR A 222 -19.54 -2.19 7.88
CA TYR A 222 -19.10 -3.00 9.03
C TYR A 222 -19.00 -4.50 8.72
N CYS A 223 -19.64 -4.97 7.64
CA CYS A 223 -19.65 -6.37 7.22
C CYS A 223 -18.47 -6.73 6.31
N GLU A 224 -17.69 -5.74 5.85
CA GLU A 224 -16.53 -5.90 4.97
C GLU A 224 -15.24 -5.40 5.65
N GLY A 225 -14.09 -5.70 5.04
CA GLY A 225 -12.78 -5.31 5.58
C GLY A 225 -12.56 -3.79 5.59
N MET A 226 -11.74 -3.31 6.52
CA MET A 226 -11.35 -1.89 6.66
C MET A 226 -10.18 -1.52 5.72
N ASN A 227 -10.35 -1.77 4.41
CA ASN A 227 -9.29 -1.68 3.40
C ASN A 227 -9.38 -0.43 2.50
N LEU A 228 -10.22 0.55 2.86
CA LEU A 228 -10.41 1.81 2.12
C LEU A 228 -9.76 3.01 2.81
N GLY A 229 -9.32 2.88 4.06
CA GLY A 229 -8.67 3.94 4.81
C GLY A 229 -7.30 4.33 4.24
N TRP A 230 -6.78 5.48 4.67
CA TRP A 230 -5.41 5.87 4.33
C TRP A 230 -4.34 5.15 5.18
N ASN A 231 -4.73 4.47 6.28
CA ASN A 231 -3.85 3.61 7.07
C ASN A 231 -3.18 2.51 6.21
N VAL A 232 -3.85 2.03 5.16
CA VAL A 232 -3.38 0.94 4.29
C VAL A 232 -2.03 1.26 3.64
N ILE A 233 -1.74 2.55 3.38
CA ILE A 233 -0.43 2.98 2.87
C ILE A 233 0.68 2.65 3.88
N CYS A 234 0.46 3.02 5.14
CA CYS A 234 1.40 2.77 6.22
C CYS A 234 1.49 1.27 6.53
N ASP A 235 0.36 0.57 6.59
CA ASP A 235 0.30 -0.87 6.87
C ASP A 235 1.14 -1.67 5.86
N TYR A 236 0.92 -1.47 4.55
CA TYR A 236 1.69 -2.21 3.53
C TYR A 236 3.17 -1.84 3.52
N ALA A 237 3.50 -0.56 3.74
CA ALA A 237 4.88 -0.13 3.91
C ALA A 237 5.55 -0.83 5.10
N ILE A 238 4.90 -0.86 6.28
CA ILE A 238 5.39 -1.55 7.47
C ILE A 238 5.58 -3.05 7.20
N LYS A 239 4.59 -3.71 6.59
CA LYS A 239 4.62 -5.14 6.28
C LYS A 239 5.84 -5.53 5.47
N MET A 240 6.07 -4.85 4.34
CA MET A 240 7.24 -5.15 3.51
C MET A 240 8.54 -4.70 4.15
N TYR A 241 8.55 -3.54 4.81
CA TYR A 241 9.74 -3.02 5.49
C TYR A 241 10.25 -3.98 6.57
N LEU A 242 9.36 -4.43 7.47
CA LEU A 242 9.72 -5.40 8.51
C LEU A 242 10.13 -6.74 7.91
N THR A 243 9.34 -7.26 6.96
CA THR A 243 9.62 -8.58 6.35
C THR A 243 11.01 -8.63 5.73
N LEU A 244 11.35 -7.67 4.86
CA LEU A 244 12.64 -7.66 4.18
C LEU A 244 13.80 -7.40 5.13
N ASN A 245 13.65 -6.49 6.10
CA ASN A 245 14.71 -6.24 7.07
C ASN A 245 14.93 -7.42 8.02
N ILE A 246 13.87 -8.11 8.47
CA ILE A 246 14.01 -9.32 9.31
C ILE A 246 14.68 -10.44 8.52
N LEU A 247 14.20 -10.74 7.31
CA LEU A 247 14.77 -11.80 6.46
C LEU A 247 16.26 -11.57 6.14
N TYR A 248 16.69 -10.30 6.04
CA TYR A 248 18.09 -9.96 5.84
C TYR A 248 19.00 -10.51 6.96
N TYR A 249 18.49 -10.70 8.18
CA TYR A 249 19.24 -11.26 9.32
C TYR A 249 19.31 -12.79 9.34
N PHE A 250 18.74 -13.47 8.34
CA PHE A 250 18.83 -14.92 8.14
C PHE A 250 19.61 -15.20 6.84
N PRO A 251 20.93 -14.93 6.80
CA PRO A 251 21.74 -15.06 5.59
C PRO A 251 21.70 -16.47 4.98
N GLU A 252 21.50 -17.51 5.79
CA GLU A 252 21.31 -18.89 5.33
C GLU A 252 20.14 -19.08 4.35
N THR A 253 19.26 -18.08 4.22
CA THR A 253 18.12 -18.10 3.30
C THR A 253 18.37 -17.37 1.98
N TRP A 254 19.41 -16.54 1.89
CA TRP A 254 19.70 -15.72 0.70
C TRP A 254 21.18 -15.66 0.29
N GLN A 255 22.08 -16.23 1.08
CA GLN A 255 23.51 -16.34 0.82
C GLN A 255 24.04 -17.72 1.23
N ALA A 256 24.66 -18.43 0.28
CA ALA A 256 25.31 -19.71 0.53
C ALA A 256 26.63 -19.54 1.30
N ASN A 257 27.16 -20.66 1.83
CA ASN A 257 28.42 -20.69 2.58
C ASN A 257 29.64 -20.19 1.76
N ASP A 258 29.60 -20.31 0.44
CA ASP A 258 30.64 -19.81 -0.47
C ASP A 258 30.45 -18.32 -0.84
N GLY A 259 29.41 -17.67 -0.30
CA GLY A 259 29.07 -16.28 -0.55
C GLY A 259 28.20 -16.05 -1.79
N SER A 260 27.84 -17.09 -2.54
CA SER A 260 26.93 -16.99 -3.68
C SER A 260 25.49 -16.71 -3.23
N SER A 261 24.71 -16.05 -4.08
CA SER A 261 23.30 -15.76 -3.80
C SER A 261 22.47 -17.05 -3.93
N ILE A 262 21.70 -17.36 -2.90
CA ILE A 262 20.61 -18.35 -2.96
C ILE A 262 19.28 -17.61 -2.76
N ASP A 263 18.15 -18.23 -3.05
CA ASP A 263 16.85 -17.53 -3.01
C ASP A 263 15.77 -18.32 -2.25
N ASP A 264 16.20 -19.07 -1.24
CA ASP A 264 15.35 -19.98 -0.47
C ASP A 264 14.35 -19.23 0.41
N TYR A 265 14.67 -17.99 0.80
CA TYR A 265 13.78 -17.10 1.53
C TYR A 265 12.43 -16.87 0.83
N ARG A 266 12.39 -16.98 -0.51
CA ARG A 266 11.17 -16.76 -1.29
C ARG A 266 10.16 -17.90 -1.17
N SER A 267 10.61 -19.05 -0.68
CA SER A 267 9.79 -20.19 -0.33
C SER A 267 9.33 -20.15 1.13
N LEU A 268 9.64 -19.10 1.89
CA LEU A 268 9.15 -18.95 3.26
C LEU A 268 7.71 -18.45 3.26
N ALA A 269 6.89 -18.98 4.17
CA ALA A 269 5.48 -18.61 4.26
C ALA A 269 5.28 -17.10 4.53
N SER A 270 6.08 -16.52 5.44
CA SER A 270 6.07 -15.09 5.75
C SER A 270 6.35 -14.20 4.54
N TYR A 271 7.34 -14.55 3.72
CA TYR A 271 7.66 -13.79 2.50
C TYR A 271 6.52 -13.83 1.49
N GLN A 272 6.01 -15.03 1.17
CA GLN A 272 4.92 -15.18 0.21
C GLN A 272 3.65 -14.45 0.68
N MET A 273 3.36 -14.51 1.98
CA MET A 273 2.22 -13.81 2.55
C MET A 273 2.38 -12.29 2.49
N ALA A 274 3.54 -11.75 2.84
CA ALA A 274 3.82 -10.32 2.74
C ALA A 274 3.68 -9.83 1.29
N ILE A 275 4.25 -10.57 0.33
CA ILE A 275 4.12 -10.27 -1.10
C ILE A 275 2.64 -10.23 -1.51
N ARG A 276 1.86 -11.27 -1.18
CA ARG A 276 0.45 -11.32 -1.55
C ARG A 276 -0.35 -10.18 -0.92
N LEU A 277 -0.22 -9.96 0.39
CA LEU A 277 -0.98 -8.93 1.12
C LEU A 277 -0.71 -7.53 0.56
N CYS A 278 0.55 -7.19 0.29
CA CYS A 278 0.92 -5.85 -0.15
C CYS A 278 0.72 -5.62 -1.66
N THR A 279 0.35 -6.65 -2.43
CA THR A 279 0.14 -6.56 -3.88
C THR A 279 -1.25 -6.95 -4.36
N ILE A 280 -2.15 -7.36 -3.46
CA ILE A 280 -3.52 -7.77 -3.78
C ILE A 280 -4.33 -6.63 -4.41
N SER A 281 -5.16 -6.95 -5.41
CA SER A 281 -5.90 -5.94 -6.19
C SER A 281 -7.29 -5.60 -5.68
N GLU A 282 -7.53 -5.72 -4.38
CA GLU A 282 -8.82 -5.41 -3.77
C GLU A 282 -8.62 -4.48 -2.57
N GLY A 283 -9.46 -3.45 -2.46
CA GLY A 283 -9.26 -2.33 -1.52
C GLY A 283 -8.45 -1.19 -2.13
N CYS A 284 -7.59 -0.56 -1.31
CA CYS A 284 -6.74 0.57 -1.67
C CYS A 284 -5.67 0.20 -2.73
N GLN A 285 -5.94 0.46 -4.01
CA GLN A 285 -4.97 0.22 -5.09
C GLN A 285 -3.68 1.03 -4.92
N ILE A 286 -3.80 2.28 -4.49
CA ILE A 286 -2.68 3.22 -4.41
C ILE A 286 -1.59 2.69 -3.49
N ALA A 287 -1.97 2.11 -2.35
CA ALA A 287 -1.03 1.56 -1.39
C ALA A 287 -0.20 0.40 -1.96
N THR A 288 -0.70 -0.31 -2.97
CA THR A 288 -0.02 -1.49 -3.55
C THR A 288 1.05 -1.14 -4.57
N TYR A 289 1.03 0.07 -5.12
CA TYR A 289 1.84 0.44 -6.28
C TYR A 289 3.34 0.30 -6.06
N PRO A 290 3.94 0.81 -4.97
CA PRO A 290 5.38 0.63 -4.74
C PRO A 290 5.78 -0.84 -4.68
N HIS A 291 4.93 -1.66 -4.04
CA HIS A 291 5.15 -3.10 -3.88
C HIS A 291 5.02 -3.85 -5.22
N ARG A 292 3.99 -3.53 -6.01
CA ARG A 292 3.81 -4.12 -7.35
C ARG A 292 4.94 -3.75 -8.29
N ASP A 293 5.33 -2.48 -8.29
CA ASP A 293 6.34 -1.94 -9.21
C ASP A 293 7.75 -2.46 -8.90
N ILE A 294 8.10 -2.65 -7.62
CA ILE A 294 9.39 -3.25 -7.26
C ILE A 294 9.43 -4.74 -7.63
N PHE A 295 8.38 -5.52 -7.31
CA PHE A 295 8.36 -6.98 -7.50
C PHE A 295 7.88 -7.43 -8.88
N GLY A 296 7.43 -6.52 -9.75
CA GLY A 296 6.89 -6.86 -11.06
C GLY A 296 5.56 -7.62 -10.99
N ILE A 297 4.73 -7.31 -9.99
CA ILE A 297 3.45 -8.00 -9.78
C ILE A 297 2.33 -7.19 -10.42
N GLN A 298 1.64 -7.81 -11.37
CA GLN A 298 0.57 -7.14 -12.10
C GLN A 298 -0.67 -6.87 -11.26
N ASP A 299 -1.46 -5.90 -11.70
CA ASP A 299 -2.83 -5.75 -11.22
C ASP A 299 -3.64 -7.04 -11.47
N LYS A 300 -4.37 -7.46 -10.43
CA LYS A 300 -5.21 -8.65 -10.34
C LYS A 300 -4.44 -9.95 -10.47
N GLN A 301 -3.15 -9.94 -10.09
CA GLN A 301 -2.37 -11.16 -9.92
C GLN A 301 -2.90 -11.99 -8.74
N PHE A 302 -3.31 -11.32 -7.66
CA PHE A 302 -3.93 -11.94 -6.48
C PHE A 302 -5.31 -11.31 -6.19
N SER A 303 -6.24 -12.12 -5.68
CA SER A 303 -7.61 -11.76 -5.30
C SER A 303 -7.87 -12.03 -3.82
N SER A 304 -8.75 -11.25 -3.19
CA SER A 304 -9.13 -11.46 -1.78
C SER A 304 -9.81 -12.81 -1.57
N HIS A 305 -10.55 -13.28 -2.58
CA HIS A 305 -11.21 -14.58 -2.62
C HIS A 305 -10.36 -15.59 -3.40
N ALA A 306 -9.14 -15.82 -2.91
CA ALA A 306 -8.15 -16.65 -3.57
C ALA A 306 -8.68 -18.03 -3.96
N ARG A 307 -8.38 -18.41 -5.20
CA ARG A 307 -8.60 -19.75 -5.73
C ARG A 307 -7.45 -20.14 -6.64
N PRO A 308 -7.01 -21.40 -6.64
CA PRO A 308 -5.98 -21.85 -7.56
C PRO A 308 -6.51 -21.82 -8.99
N PHE A 309 -5.66 -21.37 -9.93
CA PHE A 309 -5.93 -21.41 -11.35
C PHE A 309 -6.11 -22.87 -11.84
N ASP A 310 -5.25 -23.77 -11.37
CA ASP A 310 -5.36 -25.21 -11.59
C ASP A 310 -5.97 -25.91 -10.36
N MET A 311 -7.30 -25.88 -10.28
CA MET A 311 -8.05 -26.49 -9.18
C MET A 311 -7.74 -27.99 -9.00
N SER A 312 -7.53 -28.71 -10.09
CA SER A 312 -7.24 -30.15 -10.09
C SER A 312 -5.91 -30.46 -9.41
N ARG A 313 -4.87 -29.68 -9.73
CA ARG A 313 -3.55 -29.79 -9.11
C ARG A 313 -3.59 -29.53 -7.60
N TRP A 314 -4.40 -28.56 -7.16
CA TRP A 314 -4.44 -28.09 -5.77
C TRP A 314 -5.63 -28.62 -4.97
N LYS A 315 -6.30 -29.68 -5.44
CA LYS A 315 -7.53 -30.22 -4.85
C LYS A 315 -7.45 -30.53 -3.34
N GLN A 316 -6.28 -30.94 -2.87
CA GLN A 316 -6.05 -31.28 -1.46
C GLN A 316 -6.19 -30.09 -0.51
N PHE A 317 -6.00 -28.86 -1.02
CA PHE A 317 -6.15 -27.62 -0.26
C PHE A 317 -7.55 -27.00 -0.42
N LEU A 318 -8.44 -27.63 -1.19
CA LEU A 318 -9.79 -27.14 -1.43
C LEU A 318 -10.81 -27.82 -0.52
N LYS A 319 -11.89 -27.10 -0.23
CA LYS A 319 -13.10 -27.62 0.38
C LYS A 319 -14.32 -26.96 -0.24
N LEU A 320 -15.48 -27.57 -0.05
CA LEU A 320 -16.74 -26.93 -0.42
C LEU A 320 -16.98 -25.69 0.41
N ASP A 321 -17.49 -24.66 -0.25
CA ASP A 321 -17.98 -23.47 0.42
C ASP A 321 -19.46 -23.67 0.77
N ASP A 322 -19.71 -24.13 2.00
CA ASP A 322 -21.06 -24.45 2.49
C ASP A 322 -22.04 -23.29 2.31
N TYR A 323 -21.58 -22.04 2.48
CA TYR A 323 -22.38 -20.85 2.23
C TYR A 323 -22.83 -20.77 0.77
N THR A 324 -21.87 -20.81 -0.18
CA THR A 324 -22.19 -20.77 -1.61
C THR A 324 -23.08 -21.94 -2.04
N VAL A 325 -22.79 -23.16 -1.57
CA VAL A 325 -23.57 -24.36 -1.86
C VAL A 325 -25.00 -24.23 -1.34
N SER A 326 -25.18 -23.74 -0.11
CA SER A 326 -26.51 -23.55 0.48
C SER A 326 -27.31 -22.51 -0.29
N ARG A 327 -26.69 -21.38 -0.61
CA ARG A 327 -27.34 -20.31 -1.40
C ARG A 327 -27.76 -20.79 -2.79
N MET A 328 -26.94 -21.62 -3.45
CA MET A 328 -27.31 -22.20 -4.75
C MET A 328 -28.51 -23.14 -4.63
N ARG A 329 -28.57 -23.96 -3.58
CA ARG A 329 -29.70 -24.87 -3.31
C ARG A 329 -30.97 -24.13 -2.90
N GLU A 330 -30.86 -23.01 -2.21
CA GLU A 330 -32.01 -22.13 -1.91
C GLU A 330 -32.61 -21.54 -3.19
N MET A 331 -31.76 -21.10 -4.12
CA MET A 331 -32.20 -20.55 -5.42
C MET A 331 -32.72 -21.64 -6.37
N ASN A 332 -32.18 -22.85 -6.28
CA ASN A 332 -32.60 -24.01 -7.07
C ASN A 332 -32.44 -25.30 -6.24
N PRO A 333 -33.52 -25.86 -5.66
CA PRO A 333 -33.46 -27.05 -4.82
C PRO A 333 -32.92 -28.32 -5.52
N GLU A 334 -33.01 -28.37 -6.86
CA GLU A 334 -32.48 -29.48 -7.67
C GLU A 334 -31.01 -29.25 -8.06
N TRP A 335 -30.38 -28.16 -7.62
CA TRP A 335 -29.00 -27.86 -7.92
C TRP A 335 -28.05 -28.88 -7.27
N ASP A 336 -27.27 -29.53 -8.11
CA ASP A 336 -26.15 -30.39 -7.71
C ASP A 336 -24.82 -29.75 -8.13
N ILE A 337 -23.76 -30.05 -7.39
CA ILE A 337 -22.42 -29.52 -7.64
C ILE A 337 -21.82 -30.09 -8.94
N GLY A 338 -22.38 -31.18 -9.45
CA GLY A 338 -21.93 -31.84 -10.67
C GLY A 338 -20.54 -32.44 -10.53
N PRO A 339 -19.86 -32.73 -11.65
CA PRO A 339 -18.49 -33.21 -11.63
C PRO A 339 -17.52 -32.21 -10.98
N GLU A 340 -16.44 -32.73 -10.40
CA GLU A 340 -15.45 -31.94 -9.64
C GLU A 340 -14.94 -30.73 -10.46
N PHE A 341 -14.94 -29.55 -9.83
CA PHE A 341 -14.50 -28.27 -10.40
C PHE A 341 -15.28 -27.70 -11.59
N THR A 342 -16.42 -28.28 -11.97
CA THR A 342 -17.31 -27.68 -13.00
C THR A 342 -17.92 -26.35 -12.55
N LYS A 343 -18.01 -26.11 -11.23
CA LYS A 343 -18.39 -24.84 -10.61
C LYS A 343 -17.31 -24.38 -9.63
N PRO A 344 -16.26 -23.69 -10.11
CA PRO A 344 -15.16 -23.24 -9.24
C PRO A 344 -15.62 -22.38 -8.06
N SER A 345 -16.73 -21.65 -8.21
CA SER A 345 -17.31 -20.83 -7.16
C SER A 345 -17.81 -21.61 -5.94
N ALA A 346 -18.12 -22.91 -6.09
CA ALA A 346 -18.59 -23.77 -5.01
C ALA A 346 -17.45 -24.24 -4.09
N TYR A 347 -16.20 -23.90 -4.42
CA TYR A 347 -15.01 -24.29 -3.68
C TYR A 347 -14.31 -23.06 -3.09
N LYS A 348 -13.69 -23.26 -1.92
CA LYS A 348 -12.77 -22.32 -1.29
C LYS A 348 -11.55 -23.04 -0.74
N LEU A 349 -10.48 -22.28 -0.52
CA LEU A 349 -9.29 -22.79 0.15
C LEU A 349 -9.61 -23.17 1.60
N ARG A 350 -9.01 -24.29 2.05
CA ARG A 350 -8.96 -24.64 3.48
C ARG A 350 -8.05 -23.66 4.21
N PHE A 351 -6.90 -23.38 3.60
CA PHE A 351 -5.91 -22.38 3.96
C PHE A 351 -5.13 -22.03 2.68
N TYR A 352 -4.44 -20.90 2.68
CA TYR A 352 -3.53 -20.56 1.59
C TYR A 352 -2.20 -21.28 1.80
N PRO A 353 -1.67 -22.05 0.82
CA PRO A 353 -0.50 -22.91 1.02
C PRO A 353 0.83 -22.15 1.00
N TYR A 354 0.92 -21.04 1.76
CA TYR A 354 2.15 -20.27 1.87
C TYR A 354 3.29 -21.15 2.40
N GLY A 355 4.46 -21.02 1.77
CA GLY A 355 5.67 -21.78 2.08
C GLY A 355 5.67 -23.25 1.63
N LEU A 356 4.53 -23.76 1.17
CA LEU A 356 4.42 -25.11 0.58
C LEU A 356 4.61 -25.10 -0.95
N MET A 357 4.85 -23.92 -1.50
CA MET A 357 5.03 -23.68 -2.92
C MET A 357 6.39 -23.07 -3.18
N THR A 358 7.02 -23.44 -4.29
CA THR A 358 8.10 -22.62 -4.84
C THR A 358 7.56 -21.22 -5.15
N TYR A 359 8.45 -20.23 -5.22
CA TYR A 359 8.04 -18.86 -5.52
C TYR A 359 7.32 -18.74 -6.87
N ASP A 360 7.74 -19.48 -7.89
CA ASP A 360 7.10 -19.48 -9.20
C ASP A 360 5.70 -20.09 -9.17
N GLU A 361 5.51 -21.18 -8.41
CA GLU A 361 4.18 -21.76 -8.19
C GLU A 361 3.26 -20.80 -7.44
N PHE A 362 3.79 -20.11 -6.42
CA PHE A 362 3.07 -19.09 -5.66
C PHE A 362 2.59 -17.95 -6.57
N LEU A 363 3.48 -17.38 -7.39
CA LEU A 363 3.10 -16.30 -8.31
C LEU A 363 2.06 -16.78 -9.32
N ASN A 364 2.16 -18.02 -9.82
CA ASN A 364 1.21 -18.60 -10.77
C ASN A 364 -0.05 -19.20 -10.12
N PHE A 365 -0.18 -19.13 -8.79
CA PHE A 365 -1.18 -19.89 -8.05
C PHE A 365 -2.60 -19.48 -8.42
N GLU A 366 -2.92 -18.18 -8.38
CA GLU A 366 -4.27 -17.67 -8.65
C GLU A 366 -4.50 -17.32 -10.13
N LYS A 367 -3.43 -16.91 -10.81
CA LYS A 367 -3.44 -16.48 -12.20
C LYS A 367 -2.06 -16.74 -12.81
N PRO A 368 -1.97 -17.22 -14.06
CA PRO A 368 -0.69 -17.32 -14.75
C PRO A 368 0.00 -15.96 -14.84
N VAL A 369 1.27 -15.91 -14.45
CA VAL A 369 2.08 -14.69 -14.48
C VAL A 369 2.44 -14.38 -15.92
N SER A 370 2.34 -13.11 -16.31
CA SER A 370 2.92 -12.63 -17.55
C SER A 370 4.26 -11.97 -17.27
N TYR A 371 5.20 -12.10 -18.21
CA TYR A 371 6.52 -11.51 -18.08
C TYR A 371 6.44 -9.98 -17.98
N GLN A 372 7.04 -9.38 -16.94
CA GLN A 372 7.18 -7.93 -16.81
C GLN A 372 8.60 -7.51 -17.21
N PRO A 373 8.76 -6.73 -18.30
CA PRO A 373 10.08 -6.30 -18.73
C PRO A 373 10.65 -5.26 -17.75
N HIS A 374 11.97 -5.28 -17.57
CA HIS A 374 12.74 -4.21 -16.95
C HIS A 374 13.15 -3.18 -18.03
N SER A 375 13.57 -1.97 -17.63
CA SER A 375 14.00 -0.91 -18.54
C SER A 375 15.12 -1.34 -19.50
N ASN A 376 16.02 -2.20 -19.03
CA ASN A 376 17.07 -2.83 -19.85
C ASN A 376 16.48 -3.78 -20.92
N ASP A 377 15.42 -4.52 -20.60
CA ASP A 377 14.75 -5.43 -21.52
C ASP A 377 14.07 -4.62 -22.64
N VAL A 378 13.38 -3.53 -22.28
CA VAL A 378 12.77 -2.59 -23.24
C VAL A 378 13.83 -1.99 -24.16
N SER A 379 14.95 -1.52 -23.60
CA SER A 379 16.06 -0.95 -24.37
C SER A 379 16.70 -1.97 -25.30
N HIS A 380 16.84 -3.22 -24.85
CA HIS A 380 17.39 -4.30 -25.65
C HIS A 380 16.46 -4.68 -26.80
N VAL A 381 15.16 -4.79 -26.57
CA VAL A 381 14.16 -5.05 -27.62
C VAL A 381 14.11 -3.90 -28.62
N ARG A 382 14.16 -2.65 -28.16
CA ARG A 382 14.26 -1.47 -29.03
C ARG A 382 15.48 -1.55 -29.95
N TRP A 383 16.64 -1.90 -29.39
CA TRP A 383 17.86 -2.10 -30.17
C TRP A 383 17.73 -3.24 -31.18
N MET A 384 17.16 -4.39 -30.79
CA MET A 384 16.94 -5.53 -31.69
C MET A 384 16.03 -5.17 -32.88
N LEU A 385 14.94 -4.44 -32.63
CA LEU A 385 14.04 -3.96 -33.68
C LEU A 385 14.74 -2.96 -34.62
N GLY A 386 15.56 -2.07 -34.06
CA GLY A 386 16.42 -1.19 -34.85
C GLY A 386 17.40 -1.95 -35.75
N GLN A 387 18.04 -3.02 -35.26
CA GLN A 387 18.91 -3.88 -36.06
C GLN A 387 18.18 -4.61 -37.20
N LYS A 388 16.86 -4.78 -37.09
CA LYS A 388 16.01 -5.32 -38.16
C LYS A 388 15.56 -4.26 -39.17
N GLY A 389 16.03 -3.02 -39.04
CA GLY A 389 15.75 -1.93 -39.97
C GLY A 389 14.50 -1.10 -39.64
N LEU A 390 13.90 -1.27 -38.45
CA LEU A 390 12.78 -0.43 -38.03
C LEU A 390 13.28 0.93 -37.53
N PRO A 391 12.71 2.05 -38.02
CA PRO A 391 12.90 3.37 -37.42
C PRO A 391 12.51 3.40 -35.94
N ALA A 392 13.11 4.34 -35.20
CA ALA A 392 12.90 4.49 -33.76
C ALA A 392 11.43 4.77 -33.42
N GLU A 393 10.74 5.58 -34.23
CA GLU A 393 9.35 5.97 -34.04
C GLU A 393 8.41 4.77 -34.21
N LEU A 394 8.64 3.93 -35.22
CA LEU A 394 7.85 2.71 -35.42
C LEU A 394 8.13 1.69 -34.32
N THR A 395 9.38 1.62 -33.84
CA THR A 395 9.75 0.76 -32.73
C THR A 395 9.01 1.17 -31.45
N ASP A 396 8.97 2.46 -31.13
CA ASP A 396 8.26 2.99 -29.96
C ASP A 396 6.75 2.76 -30.07
N ILE A 397 6.17 2.93 -31.26
CA ILE A 397 4.75 2.61 -31.51
C ILE A 397 4.48 1.12 -31.30
N ILE A 398 5.35 0.22 -31.77
CA ILE A 398 5.20 -1.23 -31.59
C ILE A 398 5.28 -1.60 -30.10
N LEU A 399 6.31 -1.12 -29.40
CA LEU A 399 6.48 -1.40 -27.97
C LEU A 399 5.31 -0.87 -27.15
N SER A 400 4.85 0.35 -27.45
CA SER A 400 3.68 0.94 -26.81
C SER A 400 2.39 0.17 -27.11
N ARG A 401 2.17 -0.30 -28.35
CA ARG A 401 0.97 -1.08 -28.70
C ARG A 401 0.98 -2.51 -28.15
N ALA A 402 2.16 -3.05 -27.89
CA ALA A 402 2.33 -4.36 -27.26
C ALA A 402 2.29 -4.28 -25.73
N ASP A 403 2.09 -3.09 -25.15
CA ASP A 403 2.25 -2.81 -23.72
C ASP A 403 3.59 -3.31 -23.16
N TYR A 404 4.64 -3.32 -24.00
CA TYR A 404 5.99 -3.74 -23.62
C TYR A 404 6.74 -2.58 -22.97
N ILE A 405 6.20 -2.10 -21.86
CA ILE A 405 6.73 -1.02 -21.03
C ILE A 405 7.32 -1.60 -19.75
N SER A 406 8.33 -0.94 -19.17
CA SER A 406 8.97 -1.42 -17.94
C SER A 406 7.92 -1.61 -16.84
N GLY A 407 7.69 -2.86 -16.45
CA GLY A 407 6.68 -3.26 -15.46
C GLY A 407 7.27 -3.65 -14.10
N ARG A 408 8.61 -3.74 -14.01
CA ARG A 408 9.34 -4.02 -12.78
C ARG A 408 10.52 -3.09 -12.60
N SER A 409 10.88 -2.83 -11.36
CA SER A 409 12.03 -1.99 -11.00
C SER A 409 13.28 -2.82 -10.65
N LEU A 410 13.12 -4.02 -10.08
CA LEU A 410 14.26 -4.89 -9.78
C LEU A 410 14.95 -5.36 -11.08
N PRO A 411 16.28 -5.17 -11.24
CA PRO A 411 17.03 -5.68 -12.39
C PRO A 411 16.97 -7.21 -12.53
N VAL A 412 17.14 -7.94 -11.43
CA VAL A 412 17.02 -9.41 -11.36
C VAL A 412 15.66 -9.78 -10.81
N ASP A 413 14.86 -10.44 -11.64
CA ASP A 413 13.44 -10.63 -11.38
C ASP A 413 13.17 -11.45 -10.12
N GLY A 414 12.22 -10.97 -9.29
CA GLY A 414 11.76 -11.66 -8.10
C GLY A 414 12.83 -12.00 -7.05
N LYS A 415 14.03 -11.40 -7.09
CA LYS A 415 15.15 -11.70 -6.17
C LYS A 415 15.69 -10.47 -5.42
N PRO A 416 14.92 -9.85 -4.52
CA PRO A 416 15.33 -8.64 -3.78
C PRO A 416 16.75 -8.65 -3.21
N PHE A 417 17.20 -9.74 -2.59
CA PHE A 417 18.53 -9.80 -1.96
C PHE A 417 19.68 -10.11 -2.92
N HIS A 418 19.39 -10.31 -4.20
CA HIS A 418 20.44 -10.50 -5.21
C HIS A 418 21.36 -9.26 -5.25
N PRO A 419 22.70 -9.40 -5.32
CA PRO A 419 23.62 -8.25 -5.29
C PRO A 419 23.33 -7.19 -6.36
N GLY A 420 22.90 -7.61 -7.54
CA GLY A 420 22.49 -6.72 -8.64
C GLY A 420 21.23 -5.88 -8.37
N ASN A 421 20.47 -6.20 -7.34
CA ASN A 421 19.25 -5.51 -6.93
C ASN A 421 19.45 -4.58 -5.73
N LYS A 422 20.64 -4.57 -5.11
CA LYS A 422 20.90 -3.86 -3.87
C LYS A 422 20.47 -2.38 -3.91
N VAL A 423 20.83 -1.66 -4.97
CA VAL A 423 20.51 -0.23 -5.11
C VAL A 423 19.00 0.01 -5.13
N GLU A 424 18.26 -0.80 -5.89
CA GLU A 424 16.80 -0.69 -5.98
C GLU A 424 16.11 -1.14 -4.70
N LEU A 425 16.64 -2.16 -4.02
CA LEU A 425 16.14 -2.60 -2.71
C LEU A 425 16.37 -1.52 -1.63
N ASP A 426 17.55 -0.91 -1.59
CA ASP A 426 17.87 0.16 -0.65
C ASP A 426 16.94 1.37 -0.88
N ARG A 427 16.70 1.75 -2.14
CA ARG A 427 15.73 2.80 -2.52
C ARG A 427 14.31 2.43 -2.07
N TYR A 428 13.88 1.20 -2.30
CA TYR A 428 12.55 0.73 -1.94
C TYR A 428 12.32 0.71 -0.42
N LEU A 429 13.32 0.28 0.37
CA LEU A 429 13.22 0.31 1.84
C LEU A 429 13.16 1.73 2.38
N GLU A 430 13.90 2.66 1.78
CA GLU A 430 13.78 4.10 2.09
C GLU A 430 12.40 4.64 1.71
N GLU A 431 11.85 4.27 0.55
CA GLU A 431 10.48 4.65 0.17
C GLU A 431 9.43 4.13 1.16
N CYS A 432 9.51 2.85 1.57
CA CYS A 432 8.64 2.33 2.64
C CYS A 432 8.80 3.12 3.95
N TRP A 433 10.03 3.45 4.35
CA TRP A 433 10.28 4.27 5.54
C TRP A 433 9.66 5.66 5.42
N GLN A 434 9.82 6.33 4.28
CA GLN A 434 9.25 7.65 4.01
C GLN A 434 7.72 7.64 4.02
N LEU A 435 7.08 6.57 3.53
CA LEU A 435 5.62 6.42 3.65
C LEU A 435 5.17 6.35 5.12
N ILE A 436 5.90 5.60 5.95
CA ILE A 436 5.62 5.50 7.39
C ILE A 436 5.79 6.87 8.06
N VAL A 437 6.88 7.58 7.73
CA VAL A 437 7.19 8.93 8.21
C VAL A 437 6.09 9.93 7.83
N ARG A 438 5.61 9.93 6.58
CA ARG A 438 4.54 10.82 6.12
C ARG A 438 3.20 10.51 6.78
N CYS A 439 2.88 9.23 6.99
CA CYS A 439 1.69 8.84 7.73
C CYS A 439 1.75 9.24 9.20
N LEU A 440 2.93 9.15 9.84
CA LEU A 440 3.15 9.67 11.19
C LEU A 440 2.99 11.20 11.24
N MET A 441 3.61 11.90 10.30
CA MET A 441 3.49 13.35 10.18
C MET A 441 2.02 13.77 10.05
N LEU A 442 1.27 13.11 9.17
CA LEU A 442 -0.18 13.34 9.05
C LEU A 442 -0.93 13.00 10.34
N GLY A 443 -0.55 11.91 11.01
CA GLY A 443 -1.12 11.53 12.30
C GLY A 443 -0.95 12.63 13.36
N HIS A 444 0.25 13.21 13.48
CA HIS A 444 0.54 14.31 14.41
C HIS A 444 -0.30 15.57 14.15
N GLU A 445 -0.57 15.88 12.88
CA GLU A 445 -1.42 17.03 12.51
C GLU A 445 -2.91 16.77 12.76
N LEU A 446 -3.30 15.51 12.93
CA LEU A 446 -4.67 15.07 13.16
C LEU A 446 -4.90 14.61 14.60
N GLU A 447 -3.87 14.65 15.44
CA GLU A 447 -3.94 14.18 16.81
C GLU A 447 -4.79 15.14 17.64
N ASP A 448 -5.76 14.59 18.36
CA ASP A 448 -6.64 15.33 19.27
C ASP A 448 -6.85 14.51 20.55
N GLU A 449 -7.67 15.02 21.48
CA GLU A 449 -7.93 14.35 22.76
C GLU A 449 -8.54 12.95 22.61
N ASP A 450 -9.18 12.64 21.47
CA ASP A 450 -9.88 11.39 21.20
C ASP A 450 -9.08 10.43 20.28
N VAL A 451 -7.99 10.90 19.67
CA VAL A 451 -7.22 10.15 18.67
C VAL A 451 -5.74 10.13 18.98
N ASP A 452 -5.25 8.99 19.49
CA ASP A 452 -3.82 8.71 19.70
C ASP A 452 -3.25 7.93 18.50
N PHE A 453 -2.48 8.62 17.65
CA PHE A 453 -1.87 8.02 16.46
C PHE A 453 -0.64 7.17 16.77
N GLU A 454 0.07 7.46 17.87
CA GLU A 454 1.14 6.58 18.37
C GLU A 454 0.60 5.17 18.64
N LYS A 455 -0.50 5.09 19.39
CA LYS A 455 -1.17 3.83 19.72
C LYS A 455 -1.65 3.10 18.47
N ARG A 456 -2.20 3.82 17.48
CA ARG A 456 -2.64 3.25 16.20
C ARG A 456 -1.49 2.63 15.41
N ILE A 457 -0.36 3.32 15.30
CA ILE A 457 0.80 2.82 14.53
C ILE A 457 1.53 1.70 15.26
N ARG A 458 1.65 1.79 16.59
CA ARG A 458 2.10 0.66 17.40
C ARG A 458 1.22 -0.57 17.17
N ARG A 459 -0.10 -0.40 17.15
CA ARG A 459 -1.04 -1.49 16.82
C ARG A 459 -0.79 -2.05 15.42
N LEU A 460 -0.55 -1.22 14.39
CA LEU A 460 -0.22 -1.71 13.04
C LEU A 460 1.07 -2.55 13.02
N LEU A 461 2.14 -2.10 13.67
CA LEU A 461 3.39 -2.87 13.79
C LEU A 461 3.16 -4.21 14.50
N LYS A 462 2.38 -4.18 15.58
CA LYS A 462 2.00 -5.38 16.33
C LYS A 462 1.24 -6.37 15.46
N VAL A 463 0.19 -5.90 14.78
CA VAL A 463 -0.63 -6.69 13.86
C VAL A 463 0.22 -7.23 12.72
N CYS A 464 1.16 -6.43 12.17
CA CYS A 464 2.07 -6.89 11.14
C CYS A 464 2.91 -8.10 11.59
N ILE A 465 3.54 -8.02 12.76
CA ILE A 465 4.36 -9.12 13.28
C ILE A 465 3.49 -10.37 13.51
N GLN A 466 2.31 -10.16 14.10
CA GLN A 466 1.34 -11.22 14.36
C GLN A 466 0.65 -11.76 13.10
N GLU A 467 0.59 -11.02 12.00
CA GLU A 467 -0.05 -11.50 10.78
C GLU A 467 0.98 -12.25 9.97
N ILE A 468 2.14 -11.64 9.69
CA ILE A 468 3.18 -12.16 8.79
C ILE A 468 3.91 -13.40 9.34
N PHE A 469 4.20 -13.40 10.63
CA PHE A 469 5.04 -14.43 11.26
C PHE A 469 4.25 -15.39 12.15
N ARG A 470 2.91 -15.37 12.06
CA ARG A 470 2.04 -16.30 12.78
C ARG A 470 1.58 -17.42 11.87
N CYS A 471 1.18 -18.48 12.53
CA CYS A 471 0.53 -19.63 11.96
C CYS A 471 -0.84 -19.81 12.63
N ASP A 472 -1.90 -19.87 11.82
CA ASP A 472 -3.26 -20.16 12.26
C ASP A 472 -3.70 -21.51 11.71
N CYS A 473 -3.64 -22.55 12.54
CA CYS A 473 -4.17 -23.88 12.18
C CYS A 473 -4.99 -24.47 13.34
N GLU A 474 -6.08 -25.17 13.02
CA GLU A 474 -6.78 -26.14 13.88
C GLU A 474 -6.93 -25.78 15.39
N GLY A 475 -7.11 -24.50 15.74
CA GLY A 475 -7.21 -24.05 17.13
C GLY A 475 -5.87 -24.01 17.91
N ALA A 476 -4.76 -24.39 17.28
CA ALA A 476 -3.39 -24.17 17.78
C ALA A 476 -2.85 -22.87 17.18
N VAL A 477 -2.70 -21.86 18.03
CA VAL A 477 -2.12 -20.58 17.64
C VAL A 477 -0.69 -20.55 18.15
N GLU A 478 0.27 -20.25 17.27
CA GLU A 478 1.57 -19.77 17.72
C GLU A 478 1.37 -18.40 18.35
N LEU A 479 1.24 -18.39 19.66
CA LEU A 479 1.03 -17.18 20.42
C LEU A 479 2.38 -16.51 20.65
N PHE A 480 2.47 -15.24 20.29
CA PHE A 480 3.40 -14.34 20.95
C PHE A 480 2.88 -14.10 22.37
N TYR A 481 3.09 -15.06 23.29
CA TYR A 481 2.68 -14.91 24.69
C TYR A 481 3.22 -13.59 25.26
N ASN A 482 2.38 -12.83 25.97
CA ASN A 482 2.72 -11.55 26.61
C ASN A 482 3.04 -10.35 25.68
N PHE A 483 2.74 -10.43 24.39
CA PHE A 483 2.73 -9.23 23.53
C PHE A 483 1.60 -8.23 23.92
N ASP A 484 0.59 -8.76 24.60
CA ASP A 484 -0.62 -8.11 25.09
C ASP A 484 -0.50 -7.60 26.56
N GLY A 485 0.71 -7.53 27.11
CA GLY A 485 0.93 -6.84 28.39
C GLY A 485 0.39 -5.41 28.32
N GLN A 486 -0.50 -5.06 29.25
CA GLN A 486 -1.37 -3.87 29.24
C GLN A 486 -0.67 -2.59 28.76
N PHE A 487 -1.15 -2.05 27.62
CA PHE A 487 -0.98 -0.66 27.16
C PHE A 487 -2.31 -0.15 26.56
#